data_AF-A0A951QZ68-F1
#
_entry.id   AF-A0A951QZ68-F1
#
_cell.length_a   1.000
_cell.length_b   1.000
_cell.length_c   1.000
_cell.angle_alpha   90.00
_cell.angle_beta   90.00
_cell.angle_gamma   90.00
#
_symmetry.space_group_name_H-M   'P 1'
#
loop_
_entity.id
_entity.type
_entity.pdbx_description
1 polymer ?
#
loop_
_entity_poly.entity_id
_entity_poly.type
_entity_poly.pdbx_seq_one_letter_code
_entity_poly.pdbx_strand_id
1 'polypeptide(L)'
;MQIENDKFYLTKISIKDYEEIIKIYNSNEQFLNIHQGTKSITIDWLDKEMKTMKKEGFLSHKIVEKTSNKIIGIIDFKISNQS
;
A
#
# COMPACT_ATOMS: atom_id res chain seq x y z
N MET A 1 -10.16 -3.08 13.37
CA MET A 1 -11.08 -3.14 12.22
C MET A 1 -10.58 -4.22 11.29
N GLN A 2 -11.43 -5.17 10.94
CA GLN A 2 -11.13 -6.25 10.00
C GLN A 2 -11.97 -5.99 8.75
N ILE A 3 -11.30 -5.67 7.64
CA ILE A 3 -11.95 -5.46 6.35
C ILE A 3 -11.55 -6.66 5.48
N GLU A 4 -12.53 -7.42 5.03
CA GLU A 4 -12.32 -8.56 4.16
C GLU A 4 -13.57 -8.88 3.34
N ASN A 5 -13.39 -9.67 2.29
CA ASN A 5 -14.45 -10.34 1.55
C ASN A 5 -14.04 -11.80 1.29
N ASP A 6 -14.78 -12.51 0.43
CA ASP A 6 -14.51 -13.93 0.14
C ASP A 6 -13.10 -14.20 -0.44
N LYS A 7 -12.48 -13.21 -1.09
CA LYS A 7 -11.22 -13.37 -1.83
C LYS A 7 -10.03 -12.66 -1.18
N PHE A 8 -10.28 -11.56 -0.46
CA PHE A 8 -9.23 -10.66 0.01
C PHE A 8 -9.45 -10.24 1.45
N TYR A 9 -8.36 -9.89 2.13
CA TYR A 9 -8.40 -9.20 3.41
C TYR A 9 -7.40 -8.05 3.45
N LEU A 10 -7.71 -7.04 4.25
CA LEU A 10 -6.81 -5.93 4.54
C LEU A 10 -6.11 -6.16 5.89
N THR A 11 -4.80 -5.93 5.91
CA THR A 11 -4.04 -5.91 7.15
C THR A 11 -2.95 -4.84 7.10
N LYS A 12 -2.42 -4.43 8.25
CA LYS A 12 -1.43 -3.35 8.33
C LYS A 12 -0.16 -3.73 7.58
N ILE A 13 0.45 -2.74 6.93
CA ILE A 13 1.78 -2.88 6.34
C ILE A 13 2.83 -2.89 7.45
N SER A 14 3.80 -3.78 7.32
CA SER A 14 5.01 -3.81 8.15
C SER A 14 6.27 -3.67 7.28
N ILE A 15 7.41 -3.38 7.91
CA ILE A 15 8.71 -3.29 7.20
C ILE A 15 9.03 -4.56 6.42
N LYS A 16 8.59 -5.75 6.90
CA LYS A 16 8.80 -7.03 6.21
C LYS A 16 8.06 -7.12 4.87
N ASP A 17 7.08 -6.26 4.63
CA ASP A 17 6.28 -6.25 3.41
C ASP A 17 6.86 -5.32 2.33
N TYR A 18 7.86 -4.49 2.67
CA TYR A 18 8.35 -3.42 1.79
C TYR A 18 8.89 -3.94 0.46
N GLU A 19 9.63 -5.05 0.46
CA GLU A 19 10.20 -5.61 -0.76
C GLU A 19 9.11 -6.01 -1.77
N GLU A 20 8.02 -6.63 -1.31
CA GLU A 20 6.92 -7.05 -2.17
C GLU A 20 6.09 -5.84 -2.65
N ILE A 21 5.87 -4.87 -1.77
CA ILE A 21 5.20 -3.62 -2.09
C ILE A 21 5.95 -2.85 -3.20
N ILE A 22 7.27 -2.79 -3.13
CA ILE A 22 8.08 -2.12 -4.15
C ILE A 22 7.93 -2.79 -5.51
N LYS A 23 7.86 -4.13 -5.54
CA LYS A 23 7.58 -4.85 -6.80
C LYS A 23 6.22 -4.48 -7.37
N ILE A 24 5.20 -4.31 -6.53
CA ILE A 24 3.86 -3.89 -6.96
C ILE A 24 3.91 -2.48 -7.55
N TYR A 25 4.51 -1.49 -6.86
CA TYR A 25 4.67 -0.14 -7.41
C TYR A 25 5.43 -0.16 -8.75
N ASN A 26 6.56 -0.86 -8.79
CA ASN A 26 7.44 -0.91 -9.96
C ASN A 26 6.88 -1.80 -11.09
N SER A 27 5.80 -2.55 -10.86
CA SER A 27 5.12 -3.32 -11.93
C SER A 27 4.36 -2.43 -12.92
N ASN A 28 4.19 -1.14 -12.60
CA ASN A 28 3.51 -0.18 -13.46
C ASN A 28 4.27 1.17 -13.54
N GLU A 29 5.35 1.17 -14.32
CA GLU A 29 6.17 2.37 -14.57
C GLU A 29 5.33 3.56 -15.08
N GLN A 30 4.34 3.32 -15.94
CA GLN A 30 3.50 4.38 -16.49
C GLN A 30 2.71 5.10 -15.38
N PHE A 31 2.14 4.34 -14.44
CA PHE A 31 1.44 4.92 -13.28
C PHE A 31 2.40 5.78 -12.44
N LEU A 32 3.59 5.28 -12.15
CA LEU A 32 4.60 6.01 -11.38
C LEU A 32 5.04 7.30 -12.07
N ASN A 33 5.27 7.24 -13.39
CA ASN A 33 5.72 8.42 -14.13
C ASN A 33 4.64 9.52 -14.12
N ILE A 34 3.38 9.14 -14.31
CA ILE A 34 2.24 10.08 -14.34
C ILE A 34 1.99 10.70 -12.95
N HIS A 35 2.06 9.92 -11.87
CA HIS A 35 1.61 10.38 -10.54
C HIS A 35 2.74 10.83 -9.61
N GLN A 36 3.96 10.34 -9.84
CA GLN A 36 5.11 10.55 -8.95
C GLN A 36 6.32 11.14 -9.68
N GLY A 37 6.28 11.29 -11.01
CA GLY A 37 7.39 11.81 -11.81
C GLY A 37 8.65 10.95 -11.76
N THR A 38 8.52 9.66 -11.41
CA THR A 38 9.61 8.70 -11.32
C THR A 38 9.26 7.42 -12.06
N LYS A 39 10.27 6.65 -12.47
CA LYS A 39 10.11 5.35 -13.14
C LYS A 39 10.14 4.17 -12.17
N SER A 40 10.65 4.38 -10.96
CA SER A 40 10.74 3.36 -9.94
C SER A 40 10.71 3.97 -8.54
N ILE A 41 10.32 3.13 -7.59
CA ILE A 41 10.25 3.39 -6.16
C ILE A 41 11.33 2.59 -5.44
N THR A 42 11.97 3.22 -4.46
CA THR A 42 12.97 2.61 -3.57
C THR A 42 12.39 2.32 -2.19
N ILE A 43 13.13 1.54 -1.38
CA ILE A 43 12.80 1.32 0.03
C ILE A 43 12.73 2.65 0.80
N ASP A 44 13.69 3.55 0.58
CA ASP A 44 13.72 4.85 1.26
C ASP A 44 12.51 5.73 0.90
N TRP A 45 12.10 5.70 -0.38
CA TRP A 45 10.89 6.40 -0.81
C TRP A 45 9.66 5.83 -0.12
N LEU A 46 9.52 4.51 -0.10
CA LEU A 46 8.37 3.85 0.53
C LEU A 46 8.32 4.12 2.04
N ASP A 47 9.46 4.06 2.72
CA ASP A 47 9.53 4.36 4.15
C ASP A 47 9.10 5.81 4.45
N LYS A 48 9.56 6.76 3.64
CA LYS A 48 9.14 8.15 3.73
C LYS A 48 7.64 8.30 3.47
N GLU A 49 7.10 7.59 2.49
CA GLU A 49 5.69 7.62 2.15
C GLU A 49 4.81 7.08 3.29
N MET A 50 5.16 5.91 3.84
CA MET A 50 4.45 5.31 4.98
C MET A 50 4.46 6.23 6.21
N LYS A 51 5.60 6.89 6.49
CA LYS A 51 5.69 7.90 7.56
C LYS A 51 4.81 9.12 7.28
N THR A 52 4.75 9.57 6.03
CA THR A 52 3.94 10.71 5.60
C THR A 52 2.45 10.38 5.76
N MET A 53 1.99 9.26 5.20
CA MET A 53 0.60 8.80 5.32
C MET A 53 0.16 8.68 6.77
N LYS A 54 0.99 8.06 7.62
CA LYS A 54 0.73 7.97 9.06
C LYS A 54 0.64 9.34 9.73
N LYS A 55 1.55 10.27 9.41
CA LYS A 55 1.56 11.63 9.96
C LYS A 55 0.29 12.39 9.58
N GLU A 56 -0.16 12.24 8.35
CA GLU A 56 -1.39 12.85 7.85
C GLU A 56 -2.65 12.21 8.43
N GLY A 57 -2.55 11.05 9.10
CA GLY A 57 -3.67 10.33 9.71
C GLY A 57 -4.30 9.26 8.82
N PHE A 58 -3.66 8.91 7.70
CA PHE A 58 -4.06 7.76 6.89
C PHE A 58 -3.67 6.43 7.54
N LEU A 59 -4.46 5.41 7.21
CA LEU A 59 -4.22 4.02 7.54
C LEU A 59 -3.78 3.27 6.28
N SER A 60 -2.50 2.90 6.21
CA SER A 60 -1.92 2.13 5.10
C SER A 60 -2.04 0.63 5.35
N HIS A 61 -2.73 -0.08 4.46
CA HIS A 61 -2.96 -1.52 4.54
C HIS A 61 -2.53 -2.23 3.26
N LYS A 62 -2.03 -3.46 3.41
CA LYS A 62 -1.82 -4.39 2.30
C LYS A 62 -3.12 -5.14 2.00
N ILE A 63 -3.38 -5.33 0.72
CA ILE A 63 -4.46 -6.18 0.20
C ILE A 63 -3.87 -7.56 -0.05
N VAL A 64 -4.36 -8.57 0.66
CA VAL A 64 -3.84 -9.93 0.57
C VAL A 64 -4.90 -10.85 -0.03
N GLU A 65 -4.52 -11.61 -1.06
CA GLU A 65 -5.36 -12.67 -1.63
C GLU A 65 -5.35 -13.91 -0.73
N LYS A 66 -6.53 -14.37 -0.32
CA LYS A 66 -6.68 -15.47 0.66
C LYS A 66 -6.12 -16.80 0.17
N THR A 67 -6.23 -17.09 -1.12
CA THR A 67 -5.82 -18.38 -1.70
C THR A 67 -4.32 -18.53 -1.83
N SER A 68 -3.64 -17.48 -2.30
CA SER A 68 -2.19 -17.49 -2.54
C SER A 68 -1.37 -16.90 -1.40
N ASN A 69 -2.03 -16.21 -0.46
CA ASN A 69 -1.43 -15.38 0.57
C ASN A 69 -0.46 -14.30 0.01
N LYS A 70 -0.65 -13.92 -1.26
CA LYS A 70 0.16 -12.88 -1.90
C LYS A 70 -0.41 -11.50 -1.62
N ILE A 71 0.50 -10.54 -1.46
CA ILE A 71 0.15 -9.12 -1.47
C ILE A 71 -0.13 -8.75 -2.92
N ILE A 72 -1.34 -8.28 -3.20
CA ILE A 72 -1.76 -7.91 -4.56
C ILE A 72 -1.92 -6.40 -4.75
N GLY A 73 -1.86 -5.64 -3.65
CA GLY A 73 -2.04 -4.21 -3.69
C GLY A 73 -1.92 -3.56 -2.31
N ILE A 74 -2.03 -2.24 -2.31
CA ILE A 74 -1.97 -1.39 -1.13
C ILE A 74 -3.16 -0.45 -1.18
N ILE A 75 -3.67 -0.09 0.00
CA ILE A 75 -4.72 0.89 0.13
C ILE A 75 -4.42 1.82 1.30
N ASP A 76 -4.54 3.12 1.05
CA ASP A 76 -4.47 4.18 2.04
C ASP A 76 -5.85 4.78 2.21
N PHE A 77 -6.34 4.81 3.45
CA PHE A 77 -7.64 5.40 3.73
C PHE A 77 -7.65 6.15 5.06
N LYS A 78 -8.48 7.20 5.14
CA LYS A 78 -8.78 7.92 6.38
C LYS A 78 -10.21 7.59 6.78
N ILE A 79 -10.41 7.28 8.05
CA ILE A 79 -11.75 7.21 8.61
C ILE A 79 -12.11 8.63 9.03
N SER A 80 -12.85 9.33 8.19
CA SER A 80 -13.50 10.58 8.56
C SER A 80 -14.97 10.30 8.88
N ASN A 81 -15.48 10.83 9.99
CA ASN A 81 -16.91 10.95 10.19
C ASN A 81 -17.43 11.97 9.17
N GLN A 82 -17.75 11.53 7.96
CA GLN A 82 -18.59 12.33 7.09
C GLN A 82 -20.00 12.22 7.66
N SER A 83 -20.43 13.29 8.33
CA SER A 83 -21.84 13.60 8.64
C SER A 83 -22.55 14.08 7.39
#